data_AF-A0A9P7AJQ0-F1
#
_entry.id   AF-A0A9P7AJQ0-F1
#
_cell.length_a   1.000
_cell.length_b   1.000
_cell.length_c   1.000
_cell.angle_alpha   90.00
_cell.angle_beta   90.00
_cell.angle_gamma   90.00
#
_symmetry.space_group_name_H-M   'P 1'
#
loop_
_entity.id
_entity.type
_entity.pdbx_description
1 polymer ?
#
loop_
_entity_poly.entity_id
_entity_poly.type
_entity_poly.pdbx_seq_one_letter_code
_entity_poly.pdbx_strand_id
1 'polypeptide(L)'
;MPRIRNDPNLNICLDYASVPFAAARNQIINENVSEVQAVQILQNIWEVANDVEKVLWREQLEVDREQLQQQRLLQEEQEDRLEQEKLEEEETARKEERKKHKHKYMPIQATGIPDEPSITPSAYTTRKLDKGKYVELWYFTNDGLDEALTKKAIVDNDAMVLSTLADGSTAWITAASVRNASSVINDEDLTFEDFCQACPRFITAIE
;
A
#
# COMPACT_ATOMS: atom_id res chain seq x y z
N MET A 1 3.93 40.28 -34.80
CA MET A 1 5.07 41.20 -35.02
C MET A 1 6.37 40.40 -34.95
N PRO A 2 7.45 40.79 -35.64
CA PRO A 2 8.74 40.14 -35.48
C PRO A 2 9.21 40.23 -34.02
N ARG A 3 9.68 39.12 -33.46
CA ARG A 3 10.17 39.02 -32.08
C ARG A 3 11.48 39.80 -31.94
N ILE A 4 11.52 40.76 -31.02
CA ILE A 4 12.76 41.47 -30.69
C ILE A 4 13.70 40.45 -30.00
N ARG A 5 14.97 40.40 -30.41
CA ARG A 5 15.96 39.43 -29.90
C ARG A 5 16.95 40.03 -28.90
N ASN A 6 17.17 41.34 -28.98
CA ASN A 6 18.12 42.06 -28.14
C ASN A 6 17.36 43.10 -27.32
N ASP A 7 17.73 43.28 -26.06
CA ASP A 7 17.09 44.25 -25.17
C ASP A 7 17.35 45.70 -25.64
N PRO A 8 16.31 46.44 -26.07
CA PRO A 8 16.48 47.82 -26.53
C PRO A 8 16.96 48.77 -25.43
N ASN A 9 16.80 48.40 -24.14
CA ASN A 9 17.30 49.19 -23.03
C ASN A 9 18.84 49.21 -22.93
N LEU A 10 19.52 48.26 -23.58
CA LEU A 10 20.97 48.19 -23.62
C LEU A 10 21.57 48.95 -24.81
N ASN A 11 20.73 49.46 -25.72
CA ASN A 11 21.20 50.21 -26.88
C ASN A 11 21.64 51.62 -26.45
N ILE A 12 22.84 52.00 -26.86
CA ILE A 12 23.42 53.33 -26.61
C ILE A 12 23.24 54.18 -27.87
N CYS A 13 22.84 55.45 -27.71
CA CYS A 13 22.75 56.39 -28.82
C CYS A 13 24.14 56.60 -29.42
N LEU A 14 24.26 56.43 -30.74
CA LEU A 14 25.51 56.62 -31.45
C LEU A 14 25.90 58.11 -31.45
N ASP A 15 27.20 58.39 -31.44
CA ASP A 15 27.69 59.76 -31.56
C ASP A 15 27.52 60.26 -33.00
N TYR A 16 26.38 60.88 -33.27
CA TYR A 16 26.03 61.48 -34.56
C TYR A 16 26.87 62.70 -34.91
N ALA A 17 27.70 63.24 -34.01
CA ALA A 17 28.68 64.29 -34.32
C ALA A 17 29.96 63.74 -34.99
N SER A 18 30.20 62.43 -34.87
CA SER A 18 31.39 61.79 -35.45
C SER A 18 31.45 61.87 -36.98
N VAL A 19 32.67 61.83 -37.52
CA VAL A 19 32.97 61.91 -38.97
C VAL A 19 32.15 60.96 -39.86
N PRO A 20 31.88 59.67 -39.50
CA PRO A 20 31.14 58.77 -40.37
C PRO A 20 29.69 59.22 -40.65
N PHE A 21 29.08 60.00 -39.76
CA PHE A 21 27.71 60.50 -39.94
C PHE A 21 27.65 61.86 -40.66
N ALA A 22 28.79 62.45 -41.05
CA ALA A 22 28.83 63.75 -41.72
C ALA A 22 27.99 63.79 -43.00
N ALA A 23 28.00 62.69 -43.79
CA ALA A 23 27.18 62.59 -45.00
C ALA A 23 25.67 62.64 -44.71
N ALA A 24 25.23 62.02 -43.60
CA ALA A 24 23.83 62.05 -43.17
C ALA A 24 23.44 63.42 -42.60
N ARG A 25 24.34 64.08 -41.85
CA ARG A 25 24.12 65.45 -41.36
C ARG A 25 23.99 66.45 -42.51
N ASN A 26 24.85 66.37 -43.51
CA ASN A 26 24.86 67.27 -44.67
C ASN A 26 23.56 67.21 -45.51
N GLN A 27 22.80 66.12 -45.43
CA GLN A 27 21.49 66.01 -46.09
C GLN A 27 20.37 66.76 -45.33
N ILE A 28 20.57 67.03 -44.05
CA ILE A 28 19.59 67.68 -43.16
C ILE A 28 19.90 69.18 -43.02
N ILE A 29 21.17 69.58 -43.17
CA ILE A 29 21.60 70.99 -43.12
C ILE A 29 20.98 71.77 -44.29
N ASN A 30 20.36 72.91 -43.97
CA ASN A 30 19.81 73.86 -44.93
C ASN A 30 19.96 75.30 -44.37
N GLU A 31 19.49 76.32 -45.09
CA GLU A 31 19.62 77.73 -44.66
C GLU A 31 19.02 78.01 -43.27
N ASN A 32 18.11 77.17 -42.78
CA ASN A 32 17.42 77.32 -41.50
C ASN A 32 17.84 76.29 -40.43
N VAL A 33 18.72 75.33 -40.76
CA VAL A 33 19.10 74.21 -39.87
C VAL A 33 20.62 74.12 -39.78
N SER A 34 21.14 74.39 -38.58
CA SER A 34 22.58 74.32 -38.30
C SER A 34 23.07 72.88 -38.11
N GLU A 35 24.38 72.65 -38.17
CA GLU A 35 24.97 71.33 -37.95
C GLU A 35 24.64 70.75 -36.56
N VAL A 36 24.58 71.60 -35.53
CA VAL A 36 24.19 71.19 -34.17
C VAL A 36 22.73 70.74 -34.13
N GLN A 37 21.85 71.43 -34.84
CA GLN A 37 20.44 71.05 -34.95
C GLN A 37 20.26 69.75 -35.75
N ALA A 38 21.06 69.52 -36.78
CA ALA A 38 21.04 68.27 -37.54
C ALA A 38 21.44 67.05 -36.67
N VAL A 39 22.45 67.20 -35.81
CA VAL A 39 22.81 66.17 -34.81
C VAL A 39 21.65 65.90 -33.86
N GLN A 40 21.02 66.94 -33.33
CA GLN A 40 19.89 66.80 -32.40
C GLN A 40 18.69 66.09 -33.06
N ILE A 41 18.39 66.38 -34.32
CA ILE A 41 17.30 65.72 -35.07
C ILE A 41 17.60 64.21 -35.18
N LEU A 42 18.83 63.82 -35.53
CA LEU A 42 19.23 62.41 -35.62
C LEU A 42 19.14 61.68 -34.27
N GLN A 43 19.56 62.35 -33.19
CA GLN A 43 19.41 61.82 -31.83
C GLN A 43 17.93 61.62 -31.47
N ASN A 44 17.09 62.63 -31.71
CA ASN A 44 15.66 62.54 -31.41
C ASN A 44 14.97 61.42 -32.21
N ILE A 45 15.33 61.24 -33.49
CA ILE A 45 14.79 60.14 -34.32
C ILE A 45 15.18 58.78 -33.72
N TRP A 46 16.43 58.63 -33.28
CA TRP A 46 16.90 57.41 -32.63
C TRP A 46 16.17 57.16 -31.31
N GLU A 47 15.98 58.19 -30.47
CA GLU A 47 15.26 58.07 -29.20
C GLU A 47 13.82 57.60 -29.41
N VAL A 48 13.09 58.20 -30.35
CA VAL A 48 11.72 57.81 -30.67
C VAL A 48 11.65 56.36 -31.16
N ALA A 49 12.57 55.95 -32.05
CA ALA A 49 12.62 54.58 -32.53
C ALA A 49 12.94 53.58 -31.40
N ASN A 50 13.92 53.91 -30.55
CA ASN A 50 14.31 53.07 -29.41
C ASN A 50 13.19 52.95 -28.38
N ASP A 51 12.44 54.03 -28.13
CA ASP A 51 11.32 54.00 -27.17
C ASP A 51 10.15 53.15 -27.67
N VAL A 52 9.88 53.15 -28.99
CA VAL A 52 8.91 52.21 -29.59
C VAL A 52 9.37 50.76 -29.40
N GLU A 53 10.65 50.47 -29.65
CA GLU A 53 11.20 49.12 -29.44
C GLU A 53 11.12 48.70 -27.97
N LYS A 54 11.40 49.59 -27.01
CA LYS A 54 11.26 49.30 -25.57
C LYS A 54 9.81 48.98 -25.18
N VAL A 55 8.83 49.66 -25.78
CA VAL A 55 7.40 49.36 -25.53
C VAL A 55 7.06 47.96 -26.03
N LEU A 56 7.43 47.64 -27.27
CA LEU A 56 7.22 46.32 -27.87
C LEU A 56 7.94 45.21 -27.09
N TRP A 57 9.16 45.48 -26.62
CA TRP A 57 9.92 44.54 -25.80
C TRP A 57 9.23 44.25 -24.45
N ARG A 58 8.71 45.29 -23.78
CA ARG A 58 7.94 45.11 -22.54
C ARG A 58 6.68 44.29 -22.77
N GLU A 59 5.93 44.58 -23.83
CA GLU A 59 4.73 43.81 -24.18
C GLU A 59 5.08 42.33 -24.45
N GLN A 60 6.17 42.07 -25.16
CA GLN A 60 6.66 40.72 -25.40
C GLN A 60 7.03 39.98 -24.10
N LEU A 61 7.68 40.66 -23.15
CA LEU A 61 8.05 40.09 -21.86
C LEU A 61 6.82 39.75 -21.01
N GLU A 62 5.79 40.59 -21.01
CA GLU A 62 4.56 40.29 -20.28
C GLU A 62 3.82 39.10 -20.89
N VAL A 63 3.73 39.03 -22.23
CA VAL A 63 3.16 37.85 -22.91
C VAL A 63 3.93 36.58 -22.60
N ASP A 64 5.26 36.61 -22.65
CA ASP A 64 6.10 35.45 -22.31
C ASP A 64 5.91 35.04 -20.83
N ARG A 65 5.79 36.01 -19.92
CA ARG A 65 5.54 35.76 -18.50
C ARG A 65 4.16 35.12 -18.27
N GLU A 66 3.12 35.65 -18.91
CA GLU A 66 1.76 35.10 -18.83
C GLU A 66 1.71 33.68 -19.37
N GLN A 67 2.35 33.41 -20.52
CA GLN A 67 2.44 32.07 -21.09
C GLN A 67 3.12 31.08 -20.14
N LEU A 68 4.23 31.49 -19.52
CA LEU A 68 4.96 30.65 -18.58
C LEU A 68 4.18 30.41 -17.27
N GLN A 69 3.39 31.39 -16.83
CA GLN A 69 2.47 31.21 -15.71
C GLN A 69 1.32 30.25 -16.06
N GLN A 70 0.68 30.43 -17.22
CA GLN A 70 -0.39 29.53 -17.68
C GLN A 70 0.13 28.09 -17.84
N GLN A 71 1.32 27.92 -18.40
CA GLN A 71 1.91 26.59 -18.56
C GLN A 71 2.17 25.92 -17.21
N ARG A 72 2.65 26.67 -16.20
CA ARG A 72 2.83 26.14 -14.84
C ARG A 72 1.51 25.72 -14.20
N LEU A 73 0.49 26.56 -14.30
CA LEU A 73 -0.84 26.23 -13.75
C LEU A 73 -1.43 24.98 -14.39
N LEU A 74 -1.28 24.83 -15.72
CA LEU A 74 -1.72 23.62 -16.43
C LEU A 74 -0.94 22.37 -16.00
N GLN A 75 0.36 22.50 -15.70
CA GLN A 75 1.16 21.39 -15.18
C GLN A 75 0.71 20.99 -13.78
N GLU A 76 0.54 21.96 -12.88
CA GLU A 76 0.08 21.72 -11.51
C GLU A 76 -1.32 21.08 -11.51
N GLU A 77 -2.25 21.57 -12.33
CA GLU A 77 -3.59 20.97 -12.46
C GLU A 77 -3.54 19.52 -13.00
N GLN A 78 -2.61 19.23 -13.93
CA GLN A 78 -2.42 17.87 -14.43
C GLN A 78 -1.83 16.94 -13.36
N GLU A 79 -0.87 17.41 -12.58
CA GLU A 79 -0.27 16.67 -11.47
C GLU A 79 -1.32 16.35 -10.40
N ASP A 80 -2.10 17.35 -9.97
CA ASP A 80 -3.20 17.18 -9.02
C ASP A 80 -4.24 16.16 -9.49
N ARG A 81 -4.60 16.22 -10.79
CA ARG A 81 -5.56 15.27 -11.38
C ARG A 81 -5.01 13.85 -11.38
N LEU A 82 -3.74 13.67 -11.71
CA LEU A 82 -3.08 12.37 -11.69
C LEU A 82 -2.95 11.82 -10.26
N GLU A 83 -2.70 12.67 -9.27
CA GLU A 83 -2.68 12.26 -7.87
C GLU A 83 -4.06 11.82 -7.38
N GLN A 84 -5.11 12.56 -7.72
CA GLN A 84 -6.49 12.19 -7.39
C GLN A 84 -6.88 10.86 -8.03
N GLU A 85 -6.57 10.65 -9.31
CA GLU A 85 -6.86 9.41 -10.02
C GLU A 85 -6.14 8.21 -9.38
N LYS A 86 -4.86 8.38 -8.98
CA LYS A 86 -4.11 7.34 -8.25
C LYS A 86 -4.74 7.00 -6.91
N LEU A 87 -5.18 8.00 -6.15
CA LEU A 87 -5.84 7.78 -4.86
C LEU A 87 -7.16 7.04 -5.03
N GLU A 88 -7.95 7.40 -6.05
CA GLU A 88 -9.20 6.71 -6.39
C GLU A 88 -8.94 5.26 -6.84
N GLU A 89 -7.91 5.02 -7.66
CA GLU A 89 -7.49 3.68 -8.08
C GLU A 89 -7.04 2.83 -6.89
N GLU A 90 -6.23 3.37 -5.98
CA GLU A 90 -5.79 2.66 -4.78
C GLU A 90 -6.98 2.35 -3.85
N GLU A 91 -7.89 3.29 -3.65
CA GLU A 91 -9.10 3.07 -2.85
C GLU A 91 -10.00 1.99 -3.45
N THR A 92 -10.21 2.02 -4.77
CA THR A 92 -11.04 1.02 -5.47
C THR A 92 -10.37 -0.35 -5.41
N ALA A 93 -9.06 -0.45 -5.63
CA ALA A 93 -8.30 -1.68 -5.47
C ALA A 93 -8.39 -2.24 -4.05
N ARG A 94 -8.26 -1.39 -3.02
CA ARG A 94 -8.41 -1.80 -1.61
C ARG A 94 -9.83 -2.28 -1.31
N LYS A 95 -10.87 -1.61 -1.84
CA LYS A 95 -12.27 -2.04 -1.69
C LYS A 95 -12.51 -3.38 -2.37
N GLU A 96 -11.95 -3.60 -3.56
CA GLU A 96 -12.03 -4.89 -4.26
C GLU A 96 -11.31 -6.00 -3.51
N GLU A 97 -10.12 -5.73 -2.99
CA GLU A 97 -9.32 -6.71 -2.26
C GLU A 97 -10.03 -7.13 -0.96
N ARG A 98 -10.64 -6.17 -0.23
CA ARG A 98 -11.52 -6.46 0.92
C ARG A 98 -12.75 -7.27 0.55
N LYS A 99 -13.35 -7.03 -0.63
CA LYS A 99 -14.49 -7.80 -1.15
C LYS A 99 -14.10 -9.23 -1.52
N LYS A 100 -12.91 -9.43 -2.10
CA LYS A 100 -12.37 -10.75 -2.48
C LYS A 100 -11.97 -11.56 -1.24
N HIS A 101 -11.34 -10.92 -0.26
CA HIS A 101 -10.81 -11.58 0.95
C HIS A 101 -11.58 -11.20 2.22
N LYS A 102 -12.91 -11.31 2.21
CA LYS A 102 -13.77 -10.86 3.33
C LYS A 102 -13.28 -11.40 4.68
N HIS A 103 -12.95 -12.69 4.75
CA HIS A 103 -12.53 -13.37 5.97
C HIS A 103 -11.22 -12.80 6.57
N LYS A 104 -10.31 -12.29 5.74
CA LYS A 104 -9.03 -11.71 6.20
C LYS A 104 -9.21 -10.34 6.85
N TYR A 105 -10.24 -9.61 6.45
CA TYR A 105 -10.54 -8.26 6.95
C TYR A 105 -11.74 -8.23 7.91
N MET A 106 -12.22 -9.40 8.35
CA MET A 106 -13.21 -9.44 9.41
C MET A 106 -12.55 -8.93 10.70
N PRO A 107 -13.19 -7.99 11.42
CA PRO A 107 -12.74 -7.60 12.74
C PRO A 107 -12.66 -8.85 13.62
N ILE A 108 -11.47 -9.14 14.14
CA ILE A 108 -11.30 -10.19 15.14
C ILE A 108 -12.06 -9.70 16.37
N GLN A 109 -13.09 -10.43 16.78
CA GLN A 109 -13.77 -10.13 18.01
C GLN A 109 -12.76 -10.27 19.13
N ALA A 110 -12.55 -9.19 19.90
CA ALA A 110 -11.74 -9.23 21.11
C ALA A 110 -12.53 -9.96 22.20
N THR A 111 -12.81 -11.25 21.97
CA THR A 111 -13.07 -12.18 23.06
C THR A 111 -11.80 -12.19 23.88
N GLY A 112 -11.90 -11.85 25.17
CA GLY A 112 -10.77 -11.90 26.08
C GLY A 112 -10.02 -13.22 25.93
N ILE A 113 -8.69 -13.18 26.10
CA ILE A 113 -7.89 -14.40 26.19
C ILE A 113 -8.57 -15.28 27.24
N PRO A 114 -8.98 -16.53 26.91
CA PRO A 114 -9.53 -17.41 27.93
C PRO A 114 -8.50 -17.57 29.05
N ASP A 115 -8.88 -17.21 30.28
CA ASP A 115 -8.01 -17.34 31.46
C ASP A 115 -7.70 -18.82 31.78
N GLU A 116 -8.53 -19.73 31.28
CA GLU A 116 -8.38 -21.17 31.46
C GLU A 116 -7.98 -21.86 30.15
N PRO A 117 -6.93 -22.71 30.15
CA PRO A 117 -6.55 -23.46 28.97
C PRO A 117 -7.71 -24.37 28.53
N SER A 118 -8.07 -24.33 27.25
CA SER A 118 -9.09 -25.23 26.71
C SER A 118 -8.63 -26.69 26.83
N ILE A 119 -9.24 -27.43 27.74
CA ILE A 119 -9.00 -28.86 27.91
C ILE A 119 -9.74 -29.58 26.79
N THR A 120 -9.05 -29.88 25.69
CA THR A 120 -9.63 -30.65 24.58
C THR A 120 -9.29 -32.13 24.75
N PRO A 121 -10.29 -33.03 24.77
CA PRO A 121 -10.04 -34.47 24.80
C PRO A 121 -9.30 -34.94 23.53
N SER A 122 -8.84 -36.19 23.53
CA SER A 122 -8.11 -36.74 22.39
C SER A 122 -8.95 -36.68 21.10
N ALA A 123 -8.29 -36.52 19.94
CA ALA A 123 -8.98 -36.52 18.65
C ALA A 123 -9.74 -37.84 18.38
N TYR A 124 -9.31 -38.94 18.99
CA TYR A 124 -10.01 -40.22 18.96
C TYR A 124 -11.36 -40.14 19.68
N THR A 125 -11.33 -39.60 20.90
CA THR A 125 -12.51 -39.38 21.75
C THR A 125 -13.52 -38.48 21.05
N THR A 126 -13.09 -37.33 20.51
CA THR A 126 -13.97 -36.41 19.77
C THR A 126 -14.63 -37.10 18.57
N ARG A 127 -13.86 -37.84 17.76
CA ARG A 127 -14.42 -38.57 16.60
C ARG A 127 -15.38 -39.70 17.01
N LYS A 128 -15.18 -40.34 18.16
CA LYS A 128 -16.12 -41.34 18.68
C LYS A 128 -17.43 -40.66 19.12
N LEU A 129 -17.33 -39.52 19.82
CA LEU A 129 -18.50 -38.71 20.21
C LEU A 129 -19.28 -38.22 18.99
N ASP A 130 -18.61 -37.69 17.96
CA ASP A 130 -19.25 -37.27 16.70
C ASP A 130 -20.01 -38.42 16.02
N LYS A 131 -19.51 -39.65 16.16
CA LYS A 131 -20.12 -40.87 15.62
C LYS A 131 -21.20 -41.47 16.54
N GLY A 132 -21.51 -40.81 17.67
CA GLY A 132 -22.45 -41.30 18.69
C GLY A 132 -22.03 -42.63 19.32
N LYS A 133 -20.73 -42.95 19.29
CA LYS A 133 -20.20 -44.20 19.88
C LYS A 133 -19.88 -43.98 21.34
N TYR A 134 -20.03 -45.03 22.13
CA TYR A 134 -19.62 -45.04 23.52
C TYR A 134 -18.11 -44.77 23.66
N VAL A 135 -17.78 -43.89 24.61
CA VAL A 135 -16.44 -43.47 24.99
C VAL A 135 -16.30 -43.67 26.48
N GLU A 136 -15.22 -44.32 26.88
CA GLU A 136 -14.82 -44.55 28.25
C GLU A 136 -14.50 -43.21 28.96
N LEU A 137 -14.98 -43.02 30.20
CA LEU A 137 -14.79 -41.79 30.98
C LEU A 137 -13.31 -41.51 31.26
N TRP A 138 -12.47 -42.55 31.27
CA TRP A 138 -11.04 -42.43 31.46
C TRP A 138 -10.37 -41.41 30.51
N TYR A 139 -10.88 -41.22 29.28
CA TYR A 139 -10.35 -40.22 28.35
C TYR A 139 -10.51 -38.76 28.82
N PHE A 140 -11.32 -38.52 29.84
CA PHE A 140 -11.59 -37.19 30.41
C PHE A 140 -10.93 -36.97 31.78
N THR A 141 -10.23 -37.99 32.31
CA THR A 141 -9.40 -37.85 33.51
C THR A 141 -8.15 -37.05 33.20
N ASN A 142 -7.45 -36.57 34.23
CA ASN A 142 -6.18 -35.87 34.03
C ASN A 142 -5.15 -36.74 33.31
N ASP A 143 -5.09 -38.03 33.64
CA ASP A 143 -4.20 -39.00 33.00
C ASP A 143 -4.54 -39.22 31.52
N GLY A 144 -5.83 -39.39 31.20
CA GLY A 144 -6.29 -39.54 29.81
C GLY A 144 -6.02 -38.28 28.97
N LEU A 145 -6.14 -37.10 29.57
CA LEU A 145 -5.85 -35.82 28.92
C LEU A 145 -4.36 -35.55 28.74
N ASP A 146 -3.53 -35.90 29.73
CA ASP A 146 -2.08 -35.78 29.61
C ASP A 146 -1.52 -36.77 28.58
N GLU A 147 -2.08 -37.98 28.54
CA GLU A 147 -1.81 -38.93 27.46
C GLU A 147 -2.19 -38.34 26.10
N ALA A 148 -3.37 -37.73 26.00
CA ALA A 148 -3.82 -37.10 24.76
C ALA A 148 -2.90 -35.93 24.34
N LEU A 149 -2.45 -35.10 25.29
CA LEU A 149 -1.53 -34.00 25.04
C LEU A 149 -0.15 -34.49 24.56
N THR A 150 0.37 -35.54 25.21
CA THR A 150 1.68 -36.11 24.90
C THR A 150 1.67 -36.86 23.56
N LYS A 151 0.57 -37.54 23.22
CA LYS A 151 0.43 -38.35 21.99
C LYS A 151 -0.18 -37.59 20.80
N LYS A 152 -0.34 -36.27 20.87
CA LYS A 152 -0.99 -35.41 19.84
C LYS A 152 -0.40 -35.49 18.42
N ALA A 153 0.76 -36.12 18.22
CA ALA A 153 1.57 -35.86 17.04
C ALA A 153 1.49 -36.85 15.86
N ILE A 154 1.01 -38.10 15.95
CA ILE A 154 1.59 -39.10 15.00
C ILE A 154 0.66 -39.83 14.02
N VAL A 155 -0.61 -40.16 14.28
CA VAL A 155 -1.34 -40.99 13.28
C VAL A 155 -2.85 -40.78 13.26
N ASP A 156 -3.38 -40.56 12.03
CA ASP A 156 -4.79 -40.68 11.70
C ASP A 156 -5.35 -42.03 12.17
N ASN A 157 -6.54 -42.02 12.78
CA ASN A 157 -7.12 -43.20 13.41
C ASN A 157 -7.49 -44.32 12.43
N ASP A 158 -7.74 -43.94 11.18
CA ASP A 158 -8.04 -44.85 10.08
C ASP A 158 -6.76 -45.27 9.33
N ALA A 159 -5.59 -44.75 9.71
CA ALA A 159 -4.34 -45.24 9.17
C ALA A 159 -4.08 -46.66 9.65
N MET A 160 -3.55 -47.48 8.75
CA MET A 160 -3.12 -48.83 9.05
C MET A 160 -1.71 -48.78 9.64
N VAL A 161 -1.53 -49.39 10.81
CA VAL A 161 -0.25 -49.60 11.47
C VAL A 161 0.06 -51.10 11.45
N LEU A 162 1.30 -51.43 11.13
CA LEU A 162 1.75 -52.82 11.17
C LEU A 162 1.99 -53.22 12.64
N SER A 163 1.25 -54.20 13.14
CA SER A 163 1.35 -54.70 14.52
C SER A 163 1.69 -56.19 14.54
N THR A 164 2.51 -56.60 15.52
CA THR A 164 2.87 -57.99 15.75
C THR A 164 1.84 -58.66 16.66
N LEU A 165 1.18 -59.70 16.17
CA LEU A 165 0.25 -60.55 16.91
C LEU A 165 1.01 -61.45 17.89
N ALA A 166 0.29 -62.00 18.87
CA ALA A 166 0.86 -62.86 19.92
C ALA A 166 1.49 -64.16 19.38
N ASP A 167 1.13 -64.56 18.16
CA ASP A 167 1.68 -65.72 17.43
C ASP A 167 2.94 -65.39 16.62
N GLY A 168 3.43 -64.15 16.68
CA GLY A 168 4.62 -63.67 15.97
C GLY A 168 4.36 -63.24 14.53
N SER A 169 3.11 -63.31 14.04
CA SER A 169 2.75 -62.81 12.71
C SER A 169 2.52 -61.29 12.72
N THR A 170 2.75 -60.63 11.58
CA THR A 170 2.48 -59.19 11.42
C THR A 170 1.17 -58.96 10.67
N ALA A 171 0.26 -58.17 11.25
CA ALA A 171 -0.99 -57.77 10.63
C ALA A 171 -1.09 -56.24 10.52
N TRP A 172 -1.74 -55.77 9.47
CA TRP A 172 -2.16 -54.37 9.37
C TRP A 172 -3.40 -54.18 10.21
N ILE A 173 -3.28 -53.40 11.28
CA ILE A 173 -4.39 -53.07 12.17
C ILE A 173 -4.55 -51.55 12.17
N THR A 174 -5.76 -51.04 12.29
CA THR A 174 -5.98 -49.61 12.46
C THR A 174 -5.21 -49.06 13.65
N ALA A 175 -4.64 -47.87 13.50
CA ALA A 175 -3.97 -47.15 14.58
C ALA A 175 -4.86 -47.03 15.85
N ALA A 176 -6.18 -46.98 15.65
CA ALA A 176 -7.19 -47.06 16.70
C ALA A 176 -7.04 -48.28 17.61
N SER A 177 -6.89 -49.47 17.01
CA SER A 177 -6.93 -50.73 17.75
C SER A 177 -5.64 -50.99 18.53
N VAL A 178 -4.51 -50.44 18.06
CA VAL A 178 -3.24 -50.48 18.81
C VAL A 178 -3.29 -49.55 20.02
N ARG A 179 -3.97 -48.40 19.92
CA ARG A 179 -4.16 -47.45 21.03
C ARG A 179 -5.06 -47.99 22.14
N ASN A 180 -6.13 -48.71 21.77
CA ASN A 180 -7.06 -49.33 22.73
C ASN A 180 -6.41 -50.39 23.64
N ALA A 181 -5.17 -50.80 23.37
CA ALA A 181 -4.43 -51.77 24.18
C ALA A 181 -3.53 -51.14 25.26
N SER A 182 -3.36 -49.81 25.30
CA SER A 182 -2.59 -49.13 26.34
C SER A 182 -3.51 -48.38 27.31
N SER A 183 -3.36 -48.66 28.61
CA SER A 183 -3.74 -47.80 29.75
C SER A 183 -5.20 -47.37 29.96
N VAL A 184 -6.14 -47.63 29.05
CA VAL A 184 -7.55 -47.26 29.24
C VAL A 184 -8.18 -48.07 30.37
N ILE A 185 -8.71 -47.39 31.39
CA ILE A 185 -9.43 -47.99 32.52
C ILE A 185 -10.92 -48.02 32.18
N ASN A 186 -11.61 -49.14 32.46
CA ASN A 186 -13.05 -49.23 32.30
C ASN A 186 -13.78 -48.32 33.31
N ASP A 187 -14.96 -47.84 32.95
CA ASP A 187 -15.75 -46.95 33.82
C ASP A 187 -16.07 -47.58 35.19
N GLU A 188 -16.19 -48.92 35.26
CA GLU A 188 -16.47 -49.66 36.49
C GLU A 188 -15.25 -49.74 37.45
N ASP A 189 -14.04 -49.66 36.89
CA ASP A 189 -12.77 -49.75 37.62
C ASP A 189 -12.21 -48.36 37.95
N LEU A 190 -12.92 -47.29 37.57
CA LEU A 190 -12.49 -45.91 37.76
C LEU A 190 -12.61 -45.51 39.23
N THR A 191 -11.60 -44.82 39.76
CA THR A 191 -11.69 -44.31 41.13
C THR A 191 -12.78 -43.24 41.24
N PHE A 192 -13.37 -43.08 42.43
CA PHE A 192 -14.40 -42.06 42.62
C PHE A 192 -13.88 -40.64 42.33
N GLU A 193 -12.60 -40.38 42.62
CA GLU A 193 -11.94 -39.11 42.32
C GLU A 193 -11.85 -38.86 40.81
N ASP A 194 -11.38 -39.85 40.05
CA ASP A 194 -11.29 -39.78 38.59
C ASP A 194 -12.67 -39.64 37.95
N PHE A 195 -13.68 -40.33 38.49
CA PHE A 195 -15.07 -40.20 38.06
C PHE A 195 -15.59 -38.77 38.25
N CYS A 196 -15.36 -38.17 39.43
CA CYS A 196 -15.75 -36.79 39.70
C CYS A 196 -15.05 -35.77 38.79
N GLN A 197 -13.82 -36.06 38.34
CA GLN A 197 -13.10 -35.21 37.38
C GLN A 197 -13.60 -35.40 35.94
N ALA A 198 -13.83 -36.64 35.53
CA ALA A 198 -14.19 -37.00 34.16
C ALA A 198 -15.63 -36.59 33.81
N CYS A 199 -16.59 -36.74 34.72
CA CYS A 199 -18.00 -36.50 34.44
C CYS A 199 -18.33 -35.07 33.97
N PRO A 200 -17.92 -34.00 34.67
CA PRO A 200 -18.21 -32.63 34.22
C PRO A 200 -17.61 -32.35 32.83
N ARG A 201 -16.38 -32.83 32.59
CA ARG A 201 -15.68 -32.67 31.32
C ARG A 201 -16.33 -33.44 30.18
N PHE A 202 -16.83 -34.65 30.46
CA PHE A 202 -17.59 -35.44 29.50
C PHE A 202 -18.87 -34.71 29.09
N ILE A 203 -19.61 -34.16 30.05
CA ILE A 203 -20.85 -33.40 29.78
C ILE A 203 -20.55 -32.18 28.90
N THR A 204 -19.53 -31.39 29.23
CA THR A 204 -19.13 -30.24 28.40
C THR A 204 -18.67 -30.66 27.00
N ALA A 205 -18.13 -31.86 26.82
CA ALA A 205 -17.69 -32.35 25.52
C ALA A 205 -18.83 -32.87 24.62
N ILE A 206 -20.02 -33.12 25.16
CA ILE A 206 -21.20 -33.58 24.42
C ILE A 206 -22.25 -32.49 24.20
N GLU A 207 -22.10 -31.32 24.85
CA GLU A 207 -22.89 -30.09 24.61
C GLU A 207 -22.49 -29.40 23.30
#